data_AF-A0A8C5Y6W6-F1
#
_entry.id   AF-A0A8C5Y6W6-F1
#
_cell.length_a   1.000
_cell.length_b   1.000
_cell.length_c   1.000
_cell.angle_alpha   90.00
_cell.angle_beta   90.00
_cell.angle_gamma   90.00
#
_symmetry.space_group_name_H-M   'P 1'
#
loop_
_entity.id
_entity.type
_entity.pdbx_description
1 polymer ?
#
loop_
_entity_poly.entity_id
_entity_poly.type
_entity_poly.pdbx_seq_one_letter_code
_entity_poly.pdbx_strand_id
1 'polypeptide(L)'
;TERSAFTERDTQSGTVMCLRGRPALLVSSTSWTEFEQLTRAGDGLPSLICVITGSADLGVCLHKSSSGLDLPMKVVDMFGCSLPVCAVNFKCLHELVKHEENGLVFQNSEELAAQLQMLFSKFPDPAGKLSQFRKNLRESERLRWDESWTRTVLPLLMDTPF
;
A
#
# COMPACT_ATOMS: atom_id res chain seq x y z
N THR A 1 20.21 1.51 18.65
CA THR A 1 19.41 0.95 17.55
C THR A 1 18.26 0.15 18.15
N GLU A 2 17.06 0.32 17.62
CA GLU A 2 15.88 -0.48 17.98
C GLU A 2 15.64 -1.49 16.86
N ARG A 3 15.35 -2.75 17.19
CA ARG A 3 15.26 -3.82 16.20
C ARG A 3 13.98 -4.63 16.36
N SER A 4 13.29 -4.86 15.24
CA SER A 4 12.15 -5.77 15.13
C SER A 4 12.52 -7.00 14.29
N ALA A 5 11.57 -7.92 14.09
CA ALA A 5 11.75 -9.05 13.18
C ALA A 5 11.93 -8.63 11.70
N PHE A 6 11.52 -7.40 11.34
CA PHE A 6 11.49 -6.92 9.95
C PHE A 6 12.42 -5.74 9.68
N THR A 7 12.64 -4.89 10.68
CA THR A 7 13.30 -3.59 10.53
C THR A 7 14.29 -3.31 11.64
N GLU A 8 15.28 -2.47 11.33
CA GLU A 8 16.19 -1.86 12.29
C GLU A 8 16.08 -0.34 12.16
N ARG A 9 15.89 0.33 13.30
CA ARG A 9 15.83 1.77 13.41
C ARG A 9 17.09 2.28 14.08
N ASP A 10 17.77 3.19 13.40
CA ASP A 10 18.86 3.93 13.99
C ASP A 10 18.33 5.00 14.94
N THR A 11 18.79 4.98 16.19
CA THR A 11 18.25 5.81 17.28
C THR A 11 18.76 7.26 17.23
N GLN A 12 19.79 7.55 16.42
CA GLN A 12 20.34 8.90 16.28
C GLN A 12 19.78 9.63 15.05
N SER A 13 19.67 8.95 13.91
CA SER A 13 19.15 9.52 12.66
C SER A 13 17.63 9.31 12.49
N GLY A 14 17.02 8.39 13.25
CA GLY A 14 15.63 7.99 13.07
C GLY A 14 15.38 7.14 11.81
N THR A 15 16.42 6.86 11.02
CA THR A 15 16.32 6.09 9.77
C THR A 15 15.94 4.65 10.05
N VAL A 16 14.95 4.13 9.30
CA VAL A 16 14.50 2.74 9.39
C VAL A 16 14.96 1.96 8.16
N MET A 17 15.62 0.82 8.37
CA MET A 17 16.09 -0.06 7.29
C MET A 17 15.50 -1.46 7.45
N CYS A 18 15.30 -2.14 6.31
CA CYS A 18 14.90 -3.55 6.31
C CYS A 18 16.08 -4.48 6.64
N LEU A 19 15.83 -5.52 7.44
CA LEU A 19 16.84 -6.52 7.79
C LEU A 19 17.09 -7.54 6.67
N ARG A 20 18.35 -7.96 6.51
CA ARG A 20 18.71 -9.10 5.65
C ARG A 20 18.19 -10.41 6.26
N GLY A 21 17.52 -11.24 5.45
CA GLY A 21 16.96 -12.52 5.88
C GLY A 21 15.63 -12.43 6.64
N ARG A 22 14.95 -11.28 6.63
CA ARG A 22 13.62 -11.14 7.27
C ARG A 22 12.56 -12.00 6.56
N PRO A 23 11.54 -12.49 7.28
CA PRO A 23 10.38 -13.10 6.64
C PRO A 23 9.60 -12.08 5.82
N ALA A 24 8.89 -12.56 4.80
CA ALA A 24 7.94 -11.75 4.05
C ALA A 24 6.71 -11.42 4.92
N LEU A 25 6.26 -10.17 4.89
CA LEU A 25 5.03 -9.74 5.55
C LEU A 25 3.96 -9.43 4.50
N LEU A 26 2.84 -10.16 4.57
CA LEU A 26 1.68 -9.97 3.70
C LEU A 26 0.55 -9.32 4.49
N VAL A 27 -0.04 -8.25 3.95
CA VAL A 27 -1.20 -7.60 4.54
C VAL A 27 -2.40 -7.80 3.62
N SER A 28 -3.35 -8.59 4.07
CA SER A 28 -4.63 -8.80 3.39
C SER A 28 -5.63 -7.76 3.87
N SER A 29 -6.43 -7.23 2.94
CA SER A 29 -7.63 -6.52 3.32
C SER A 29 -8.87 -6.98 2.57
N THR A 30 -9.89 -7.31 3.35
CA THR A 30 -11.28 -7.56 2.93
C THR A 30 -12.16 -6.34 3.22
N SER A 31 -13.42 -6.37 2.81
CA SER A 31 -14.41 -5.27 2.82
C SER A 31 -14.62 -4.59 4.19
N TRP A 32 -15.34 -3.45 4.17
CA TRP A 32 -15.58 -2.49 5.26
C TRP A 32 -16.16 -3.03 6.58
N THR A 33 -16.49 -4.31 6.70
CA THR A 33 -17.20 -4.85 7.87
C THR A 33 -16.30 -5.23 9.05
N GLU A 34 -15.00 -5.49 8.84
CA GLU A 34 -14.10 -5.90 9.95
C GLU A 34 -13.07 -4.84 10.35
N PHE A 35 -12.95 -3.75 9.58
CA PHE A 35 -12.07 -2.64 9.95
C PHE A 35 -12.71 -1.71 11.00
N GLU A 36 -14.04 -1.72 11.13
CA GLU A 36 -14.74 -0.95 12.18
C GLU A 36 -14.47 -1.44 13.61
N GLN A 37 -14.03 -2.69 13.80
CA GLN A 37 -13.71 -3.16 15.16
C GLN A 37 -12.44 -2.52 15.72
N LEU A 38 -11.48 -2.12 14.88
CA LEU A 38 -10.32 -1.35 15.32
C LEU A 38 -10.67 0.14 15.50
N THR A 39 -11.60 0.67 14.72
CA THR A 39 -12.07 2.07 14.81
C THR A 39 -12.75 2.41 16.15
N ARG A 40 -13.22 1.40 16.91
CA ARG A 40 -13.78 1.61 18.25
C ARG A 40 -12.73 1.81 19.35
N ALA A 41 -11.46 1.51 19.09
CA ALA A 41 -10.36 1.92 19.95
C ALA A 41 -9.86 3.28 19.47
N GLY A 42 -10.62 4.34 19.80
CA GLY A 42 -10.26 5.71 19.46
C GLY A 42 -8.98 6.13 20.16
N ASP A 43 -7.83 5.92 19.49
CA ASP A 43 -6.61 6.75 19.49
C ASP A 43 -5.52 6.05 18.65
N GLY A 44 -5.08 6.64 17.53
CA GLY A 44 -3.81 6.26 16.85
C GLY A 44 -3.84 5.33 15.62
N LEU A 45 -5.01 5.02 15.04
CA LEU A 45 -5.11 4.13 13.87
C LEU A 45 -4.27 4.52 12.63
N PRO A 46 -4.14 5.80 12.22
CA PRO A 46 -3.40 6.15 11.00
C PRO A 46 -1.94 5.73 11.10
N SER A 47 -1.32 5.96 12.26
CA SER A 47 0.06 5.54 12.50
C SER A 47 0.22 4.03 12.51
N LEU A 48 -0.71 3.28 13.13
CA LEU A 48 -0.61 1.83 13.17
C LEU A 48 -0.81 1.20 11.79
N ILE A 49 -1.77 1.70 11.01
CA ILE A 49 -2.02 1.26 9.63
C ILE A 49 -0.80 1.56 8.77
N CYS A 50 -0.26 2.80 8.81
CA CYS A 50 0.96 3.17 8.10
C CYS A 50 2.17 2.34 8.54
N VAL A 51 2.29 1.99 9.82
CA VAL A 51 3.38 1.13 10.33
C VAL A 51 3.25 -0.29 9.78
N ILE A 52 2.04 -0.85 9.76
CA ILE A 52 1.79 -2.21 9.25
C ILE A 52 1.98 -2.26 7.73
N THR A 53 1.38 -1.32 6.98
CA THR A 53 1.51 -1.27 5.51
C THR A 53 2.92 -0.87 5.07
N GLY A 54 3.58 0.05 5.78
CA GLY A 54 4.97 0.44 5.51
C GLY A 54 5.99 -0.66 5.81
N SER A 55 5.68 -1.58 6.74
CA SER A 55 6.53 -2.74 7.05
C SER A 55 6.22 -3.96 6.19
N ALA A 56 5.07 -4.00 5.53
CA ALA A 56 4.65 -5.10 4.67
C ALA A 56 5.46 -5.15 3.36
N ASP A 57 5.51 -6.32 2.72
CA ASP A 57 6.16 -6.55 1.43
C ASP A 57 5.21 -6.45 0.25
N LEU A 58 4.02 -7.01 0.44
CA LEU A 58 2.94 -7.10 -0.52
C LEU A 58 1.59 -6.94 0.19
N GLY A 59 0.71 -6.12 -0.38
CA GLY A 59 -0.70 -6.06 -0.02
C GLY A 59 -1.54 -7.02 -0.85
N VAL A 60 -2.59 -7.62 -0.28
CA VAL A 60 -3.61 -8.37 -1.02
C VAL A 60 -4.96 -7.69 -0.84
N CYS A 61 -5.55 -7.23 -1.93
CA CYS A 61 -6.87 -6.60 -1.93
C CYS A 61 -7.90 -7.52 -2.58
N LEU A 62 -8.83 -8.02 -1.77
CA LEU A 62 -9.97 -8.82 -2.21
C LEU A 62 -11.25 -7.98 -2.38
N HIS A 63 -11.17 -6.68 -2.11
CA HIS A 63 -12.30 -5.79 -2.22
C HIS A 63 -12.73 -5.67 -3.69
N LYS A 64 -14.02 -5.94 -3.94
CA LYS A 64 -14.71 -5.57 -5.17
C LYS A 64 -15.85 -4.62 -4.81
N SER A 65 -15.93 -3.47 -5.48
CA SER A 65 -17.12 -2.64 -5.35
C SER A 65 -18.31 -3.37 -5.98
N SER A 66 -19.45 -3.39 -5.28
CA SER A 66 -20.71 -3.95 -5.80
C SER A 66 -21.22 -3.19 -7.04
N SER A 67 -20.94 -1.88 -7.12
CA SER A 67 -21.21 -1.06 -8.33
C SER A 67 -20.15 -1.27 -9.41
N GLY A 68 -18.94 -1.68 -9.00
CA GLY A 68 -17.76 -1.78 -9.85
C GLY A 68 -17.16 -0.42 -10.24
N LEU A 69 -17.70 0.69 -9.70
CA LEU A 69 -17.28 2.06 -10.03
C LEU A 69 -16.41 2.68 -8.94
N ASP A 70 -16.48 2.16 -7.72
CA ASP A 70 -15.72 2.73 -6.60
C ASP A 70 -14.30 2.17 -6.55
N LEU A 71 -13.31 3.07 -6.53
CA LEU A 71 -11.93 2.68 -6.37
C LEU A 71 -11.71 2.01 -5.00
N PRO A 72 -10.81 1.01 -4.92
CA PRO A 72 -10.54 0.35 -3.66
C PRO A 72 -9.66 1.25 -2.79
N MET A 73 -10.27 2.04 -1.91
CA MET A 73 -9.58 3.01 -1.04
C MET A 73 -8.41 2.40 -0.27
N LYS A 74 -8.51 1.13 0.12
CA LYS A 74 -7.43 0.43 0.82
C LYS A 74 -6.17 0.24 -0.05
N VAL A 75 -6.32 0.09 -1.36
CA VAL A 75 -5.17 0.08 -2.28
C VAL A 75 -4.53 1.45 -2.35
N VAL A 76 -5.33 2.53 -2.25
CA VAL A 76 -4.81 3.90 -2.17
C VAL A 76 -3.94 4.06 -0.92
N ASP A 77 -4.38 3.56 0.24
CA ASP A 77 -3.61 3.61 1.50
C ASP A 77 -2.29 2.81 1.39
N MET A 78 -2.35 1.62 0.78
CA MET A 78 -1.16 0.78 0.53
C MET A 78 -0.18 1.49 -0.41
N PHE A 79 -0.67 2.09 -1.49
CA PHE A 79 0.15 2.85 -2.43
C PHE A 79 0.78 4.09 -1.78
N GLY A 80 0.06 4.77 -0.88
CA GLY A 80 0.62 5.89 -0.09
C GLY A 80 1.81 5.49 0.80
N CYS A 81 1.97 4.20 1.09
CA CYS A 81 3.11 3.65 1.82
C CYS A 81 4.14 2.97 0.87
N SER A 82 4.02 3.20 -0.44
CA SER A 82 4.77 2.51 -1.50
C SER A 82 4.68 0.96 -1.41
N LEU A 83 3.57 0.42 -0.92
CA LEU A 83 3.32 -1.02 -0.81
C LEU A 83 2.64 -1.53 -2.10
N PRO A 84 3.31 -2.36 -2.92
CA PRO A 84 2.68 -2.98 -4.08
C PRO A 84 1.58 -3.95 -3.66
N VAL A 85 0.60 -4.16 -4.55
CA VAL A 85 -0.56 -4.99 -4.24
C VAL A 85 -0.81 -6.08 -5.29
N CYS A 86 -1.34 -7.22 -4.85
CA CYS A 86 -2.17 -8.08 -5.69
C CYS A 86 -3.63 -7.72 -5.45
N ALA A 87 -4.37 -7.30 -6.47
CA ALA A 87 -5.76 -6.89 -6.34
C ALA A 87 -6.68 -7.73 -7.23
N VAL A 88 -7.83 -8.10 -6.68
CA VAL A 88 -8.81 -8.90 -7.43
C VAL A 88 -9.47 -8.05 -8.51
N ASN A 89 -9.59 -8.55 -9.73
CA ASN A 89 -10.08 -7.79 -10.89
C ASN A 89 -11.54 -7.34 -10.73
N PHE A 90 -11.81 -6.07 -11.04
CA PHE A 90 -13.15 -5.48 -11.21
C PHE A 90 -13.08 -4.22 -12.08
N LYS A 91 -14.24 -3.72 -12.52
CA LYS A 91 -14.40 -2.77 -13.63
C LYS A 91 -13.50 -1.51 -13.55
N CYS A 92 -13.48 -0.77 -12.45
CA CYS A 92 -12.63 0.43 -12.31
C CYS A 92 -11.23 0.17 -11.73
N LEU A 93 -10.86 -1.08 -11.40
CA LEU A 93 -9.57 -1.36 -10.75
C LEU A 93 -8.38 -0.86 -11.58
N HIS A 94 -8.46 -0.99 -12.90
CA HIS A 94 -7.43 -0.62 -13.85
C HIS A 94 -7.09 0.89 -13.82
N GLU A 95 -7.95 1.73 -13.25
CA GLU A 95 -7.68 3.15 -13.05
C GLU A 95 -6.59 3.37 -11.99
N LEU A 96 -6.56 2.50 -10.96
CA LEU A 96 -5.62 2.56 -9.84
C LEU A 96 -4.47 1.56 -9.98
N VAL A 97 -4.77 0.28 -10.17
CA VAL A 97 -3.75 -0.78 -10.29
C VAL A 97 -3.45 -1.05 -11.76
N LYS A 98 -2.20 -0.78 -12.15
CA LYS A 98 -1.65 -1.08 -13.47
C LYS A 98 -0.89 -2.40 -13.37
N HIS A 99 -1.45 -3.43 -14.00
CA HIS A 99 -0.92 -4.79 -13.97
C HIS A 99 0.54 -4.82 -14.47
N GLU A 100 1.41 -5.48 -13.70
CA GLU A 100 2.86 -5.55 -13.92
C GLU A 100 3.63 -4.21 -13.85
N GLU A 101 2.98 -3.13 -13.44
CA GLU A 101 3.63 -1.83 -13.27
C GLU A 101 3.70 -1.44 -11.79
N ASN A 102 2.56 -1.33 -11.11
CA ASN A 102 2.50 -0.95 -9.69
C ASN A 102 1.94 -2.06 -8.79
N GLY A 103 1.49 -3.17 -9.39
CA GLY A 103 0.96 -4.33 -8.71
C GLY A 103 0.58 -5.43 -9.69
N LEU A 104 -0.10 -6.45 -9.17
CA LEU A 104 -0.67 -7.53 -9.96
C LEU A 104 -2.18 -7.55 -9.80
N VAL A 105 -2.84 -8.10 -10.81
CA VAL A 105 -4.29 -8.22 -10.87
C VAL A 105 -4.58 -9.71 -11.05
N PHE A 106 -5.52 -10.25 -10.29
CA PHE A 106 -5.90 -11.66 -10.37
C PHE A 106 -7.42 -11.80 -10.42
N GLN A 107 -7.91 -12.88 -11.00
CA GLN A 107 -9.35 -13.17 -11.09
C GLN A 107 -9.80 -14.24 -10.08
N ASN A 108 -8.91 -15.17 -9.74
CA ASN A 108 -9.20 -16.37 -8.96
C ASN A 108 -8.06 -16.72 -7.99
N SER A 109 -8.29 -17.74 -7.17
CA SER A 109 -7.34 -18.25 -6.18
C SER A 109 -6.07 -18.80 -6.81
N GLU A 110 -6.19 -19.44 -7.98
CA GLU A 110 -5.08 -20.09 -8.68
C GLU A 110 -4.08 -19.04 -9.19
N GLU A 111 -4.59 -17.96 -9.78
CA GLU A 111 -3.80 -16.81 -10.22
C GLU A 111 -3.13 -16.12 -9.04
N LEU A 112 -3.86 -15.87 -7.94
CA LEU A 112 -3.27 -15.28 -6.74
C LEU A 112 -2.14 -16.16 -6.19
N ALA A 113 -2.34 -17.47 -6.09
CA ALA A 113 -1.32 -18.40 -5.61
C ALA A 113 -0.09 -18.40 -6.51
N ALA A 114 -0.26 -18.42 -7.84
CA ALA A 114 0.84 -18.33 -8.79
C ALA A 114 1.61 -17.01 -8.68
N GLN A 115 0.90 -15.90 -8.50
CA GLN A 115 1.50 -14.58 -8.29
C GLN A 115 2.31 -14.53 -6.99
N LEU A 116 1.77 -15.06 -5.88
CA LEU A 116 2.49 -15.14 -4.61
C LEU A 116 3.76 -15.99 -4.73
N GLN A 117 3.68 -17.16 -5.37
CA GLN A 117 4.86 -18.00 -5.62
C GLN A 117 5.91 -17.26 -6.44
N MET A 118 5.52 -16.59 -7.52
CA MET A 118 6.43 -15.82 -8.36
C MET A 118 7.12 -14.70 -7.56
N LEU A 119 6.35 -13.91 -6.80
CA LEU A 119 6.86 -12.77 -6.04
C LEU A 119 7.81 -13.19 -4.89
N PHE A 120 7.53 -14.32 -4.23
CA PHE A 120 8.27 -14.76 -3.04
C PHE A 120 9.30 -15.87 -3.27
N SER A 121 9.38 -16.45 -4.48
CA SER A 121 10.31 -17.55 -4.81
C SER A 121 11.78 -17.29 -4.47
N LYS A 122 12.23 -16.03 -4.56
CA LYS A 122 13.61 -15.60 -4.27
C LYS A 122 13.68 -14.55 -3.15
N PHE A 123 12.63 -14.43 -2.34
CA PHE A 123 12.56 -13.36 -1.36
C PHE A 123 13.58 -13.54 -0.23
N PRO A 124 14.24 -12.47 0.24
CA PRO A 124 14.21 -11.10 -0.31
C PRO A 124 15.12 -10.93 -1.54
N ASP A 125 14.57 -10.33 -2.61
CA ASP A 125 15.31 -10.05 -3.86
C ASP A 125 15.30 -8.53 -4.17
N PRO A 126 16.43 -7.82 -3.97
CA PRO A 126 16.54 -6.38 -4.25
C PRO A 126 16.32 -6.01 -5.73
N ALA A 127 16.55 -6.96 -6.65
CA ALA A 127 16.31 -6.79 -8.08
C ALA A 127 14.99 -7.44 -8.54
N GLY A 128 14.23 -8.02 -7.60
CA GLY A 128 12.99 -8.73 -7.88
C GLY A 128 11.82 -7.80 -8.17
N LYS A 129 10.72 -8.42 -8.63
CA LYS A 129 9.52 -7.71 -9.10
C LYS A 129 8.86 -6.84 -8.01
N LEU A 130 8.87 -7.28 -6.76
CA LEU A 130 8.40 -6.46 -5.62
C LEU A 130 9.18 -5.16 -5.47
N SER A 131 10.50 -5.21 -5.61
CA SER A 131 11.38 -4.04 -5.54
C SER A 131 11.13 -3.09 -6.72
N GLN A 132 10.86 -3.64 -7.90
CA GLN A 132 10.48 -2.87 -9.08
C GLN A 132 9.14 -2.15 -8.90
N PHE A 133 8.09 -2.84 -8.45
CA PHE A 133 6.79 -2.19 -8.20
C PHE A 133 6.88 -1.08 -7.15
N ARG A 134 7.64 -1.30 -6.06
CA ARG A 134 7.91 -0.27 -5.05
C ARG A 134 8.58 0.96 -5.64
N LYS A 135 9.54 0.77 -6.56
CA LYS A 135 10.22 1.86 -7.27
C LYS A 135 9.22 2.62 -8.13
N ASN A 136 8.42 1.91 -8.93
CA ASN A 136 7.41 2.52 -9.79
C ASN A 136 6.38 3.32 -8.98
N LEU A 137 5.94 2.81 -7.83
CA LEU A 137 5.04 3.54 -6.93
C LEU A 137 5.66 4.87 -6.45
N ARG A 138 6.91 4.84 -5.99
CA ARG A 138 7.64 6.05 -5.57
C ARG A 138 7.87 7.04 -6.70
N GLU A 139 8.12 6.57 -7.91
CA GLU A 139 8.28 7.42 -9.09
C GLU A 139 6.94 7.96 -9.61
N SER A 140 5.85 7.21 -9.38
CA SER A 140 4.48 7.61 -9.71
C SER A 140 3.83 8.54 -8.69
N GLU A 141 4.39 8.68 -7.49
CA GLU A 141 4.01 9.66 -6.46
C GLU A 141 4.34 11.08 -6.96
N ARG A 142 3.60 11.53 -7.98
CA ARG A 142 3.82 12.82 -8.63
C ARG A 142 3.43 13.98 -7.72
N LEU A 143 2.49 13.77 -6.79
CA LEU A 143 2.06 14.73 -5.76
C LEU A 143 1.40 13.99 -4.59
N ARG A 144 1.76 14.33 -3.36
CA ARG A 144 1.01 13.88 -2.18
C ARG A 144 -0.30 14.64 -2.04
N TRP A 145 -1.21 14.12 -1.21
CA TRP A 145 -2.49 14.79 -0.92
C TRP A 145 -2.27 16.23 -0.46
N ASP A 146 -1.35 16.46 0.48
CA ASP A 146 -1.06 17.81 1.00
C ASP A 146 -0.58 18.78 -0.08
N GLU A 147 0.28 18.32 -0.99
CA GLU A 147 0.78 19.13 -2.11
C GLU A 147 -0.33 19.42 -3.12
N SER A 148 -1.16 18.41 -3.45
CA SER A 148 -2.30 18.60 -4.35
C SER A 148 -3.35 19.54 -3.75
N TRP A 149 -3.63 19.41 -2.46
CA TRP A 149 -4.54 20.27 -1.71
C TRP A 149 -4.03 21.72 -1.67
N THR A 150 -2.77 21.91 -1.27
CA THR A 150 -2.11 23.22 -1.22
C THR A 150 -2.08 23.89 -2.59
N ARG A 151 -1.88 23.12 -3.67
CA ARG A 151 -1.82 23.66 -5.02
C ARG A 151 -3.18 23.97 -5.62
N THR A 152 -4.21 23.18 -5.29
CA THR A 152 -5.49 23.19 -6.04
C THR A 152 -6.63 23.78 -5.24
N VAL A 153 -6.74 23.44 -3.95
CA VAL A 153 -7.89 23.81 -3.11
C VAL A 153 -7.58 25.01 -2.23
N LEU A 154 -6.38 25.05 -1.62
CA LEU A 154 -5.97 26.14 -0.74
C LEU A 154 -6.10 27.54 -1.38
N PRO A 155 -5.74 27.78 -2.67
CA PRO A 155 -5.88 29.10 -3.27
C PRO A 155 -7.35 29.54 -3.37
N LEU A 156 -8.28 28.62 -3.65
CA LEU A 156 -9.72 28.91 -3.75
C LEU A 156 -10.33 29.33 -2.41
N LEU A 157 -9.78 28.81 -1.30
CA LEU A 157 -10.18 29.14 0.07
C LEU A 157 -9.51 30.40 0.62
N MET A 158 -8.36 30.80 0.06
CA MET A 158 -7.61 31.99 0.49
C MET A 158 -7.90 33.23 -0.37
N ASP A 159 -8.39 33.06 -1.60
CA ASP A 159 -8.81 34.16 -2.48
C ASP A 159 -10.25 34.63 -2.24
N THR A 160 -10.95 34.07 -1.24
CA THR A 160 -12.25 34.58 -0.80
C THR A 160 -12.05 35.62 0.30
N PRO A 161 -12.22 36.93 0.03
CA PRO A 161 -12.30 37.90 1.12
C PRO A 161 -13.56 37.59 1.92
N PHE A 162 -13.38 37.24 3.20
CA PHE A 162 -14.46 37.27 4.18
C PHE A 162 -14.91 38.71 4.44
#